data_AF-F8LCI1-F1
#
_entry.id   AF-F8LCI1-F1
#
_cell.length_a   1.000
_cell.length_b   1.000
_cell.length_c   1.000
_cell.angle_alpha   90.00
_cell.angle_beta   90.00
_cell.angle_gamma   90.00
#
_symmetry.space_group_name_H-M   'P 1'
#
loop_
_entity.id
_entity.type
_entity.pdbx_description
1 polymer ?
#
loop_
_entity_poly.entity_id
_entity_poly.type
_entity_poly.pdbx_seq_one_letter_code
_entity_poly.pdbx_strand_id
1 'polypeptide(L)'
;MTSIASNFSVFCDALIESSAKISTDNQGCWRVIPAFKRQLYSLECFEKRRLSSLAANMVKEFDRMEKVSVKFNGISEQSEQFKKYFEAASYIKNQMKIFSSSKKAGAQYQLLKQRVAALKYRIEQINGGLDKGEVSSEVTDELKQLAVEWKRSCLLYQDESLSKSEVDKLREASRYPKFAKLLKFDSAIRNQFFLWVIRDNNTVDTFVQFPSTCCRLKSALLSGRIGRFANNFRFLAKKNGVKEFRLPFQVELEDGRLKTKLVSILSESLQIKFRGGYQLAIREILNTFKRKNLNPGQLECFGSCGISNWHAHELGWWNPKTDTCERIDLDQENSEWWKQMPVFEHLSDEEVCRRFGIDSLQPGQWVAVAKSTRESLSLDIDRSHGYFEILVPNKDEGGYDLYPLGKFAREFPKNIIEKFLFVTNTVESRIEYPDENPFYSHRQHASAPFVLSEADGIALMEMIRKDLKAAREGNVVFQFAWENCAWWPQERLENLLGKKEKEAEAKAPNLFVSPLLESRPEVQPLKGILKICRALPEKLQMIAVKISAFILGSWRGVWVVEEGKRVFKSMKNSRFKKECKMYHPALLHERIQNGSVNGVVTMGHHFLPQYS
;
A
#
# COMPACT_ATOMS: atom_id res chain seq x y z
N MET A 1 -8.49 31.19 27.72
CA MET A 1 -8.70 30.90 26.29
C MET A 1 -9.56 29.66 26.22
N THR A 2 -10.55 29.62 25.33
CA THR A 2 -11.55 28.53 25.29
C THR A 2 -11.28 27.65 24.08
N SER A 3 -11.36 26.32 24.22
CA SER A 3 -11.22 25.40 23.08
C SER A 3 -12.48 25.41 22.21
N ILE A 4 -12.32 25.39 20.89
CA ILE A 4 -13.47 25.26 19.96
C ILE A 4 -14.18 23.93 20.21
N ALA A 5 -13.43 22.84 20.41
CA ALA A 5 -13.97 21.50 20.60
C ALA A 5 -14.87 21.37 21.85
N SER A 6 -14.54 22.08 22.93
CA SER A 6 -15.26 22.01 24.20
C SER A 6 -16.53 22.86 24.23
N ASN A 7 -16.60 23.93 23.42
CA ASN A 7 -17.76 24.82 23.40
C ASN A 7 -18.00 25.42 22.00
N PHE A 8 -18.35 24.54 21.05
CA PHE A 8 -18.51 24.92 19.64
C PHE A 8 -19.67 25.92 19.44
N SER A 9 -20.77 25.77 20.19
CA SER A 9 -21.90 26.70 20.10
C SER A 9 -21.47 28.12 20.40
N VAL A 10 -20.84 28.36 21.56
CA VAL A 10 -20.37 29.71 21.95
C VAL A 10 -19.33 30.26 20.98
N PHE A 11 -18.48 29.39 20.41
CA PHE A 11 -17.57 29.80 19.34
C PHE A 11 -18.32 30.28 18.09
N CYS A 12 -19.34 29.52 17.64
CA CYS A 12 -20.16 29.86 16.47
C CYS A 12 -20.90 31.18 16.68
N ASP A 13 -21.56 31.32 17.82
CA ASP A 13 -22.34 32.51 18.18
C ASP A 13 -21.40 33.74 18.25
N ALA A 14 -20.23 33.62 18.89
CA ALA A 14 -19.22 34.69 18.92
C ALA A 14 -18.64 35.03 17.53
N LEU A 15 -18.53 34.04 16.63
CA LEU A 15 -17.97 34.22 15.29
C LEU A 15 -18.93 34.99 14.37
N ILE A 16 -20.24 34.77 14.54
CA ILE A 16 -21.28 35.27 13.64
C ILE A 16 -21.94 36.53 14.21
N GLU A 17 -22.29 36.53 15.50
CA GLU A 17 -23.13 37.57 16.12
C GLU A 17 -22.31 38.70 16.73
N SER A 18 -21.06 38.44 17.13
CA SER A 18 -20.22 39.49 17.74
C SER A 18 -19.58 40.39 16.68
N SER A 19 -19.66 41.71 16.90
CA SER A 19 -18.96 42.73 16.10
C SER A 19 -17.44 42.65 16.22
N ALA A 20 -16.92 41.85 17.16
CA ALA A 20 -15.51 41.70 17.42
C ALA A 20 -14.90 40.54 16.60
N LYS A 21 -13.73 40.77 16.00
CA LYS A 21 -13.00 39.72 15.26
C LYS A 21 -12.50 38.63 16.20
N ILE A 22 -12.60 37.37 15.78
CA ILE A 22 -12.03 36.22 16.50
C ILE A 22 -10.64 35.84 15.96
N SER A 23 -9.74 35.46 16.85
CA SER A 23 -8.47 34.80 16.53
C SER A 23 -8.41 33.40 17.13
N THR A 24 -7.66 32.51 16.48
CA THR A 24 -7.38 31.17 16.97
C THR A 24 -5.88 30.91 17.01
N ASP A 25 -5.45 30.04 17.90
CA ASP A 25 -4.07 29.54 17.96
C ASP A 25 -3.92 28.18 17.26
N ASN A 26 -2.72 27.60 17.30
CA ASN A 26 -2.44 26.30 16.66
C ASN A 26 -3.07 25.10 17.40
N GLN A 27 -3.48 25.28 18.66
CA GLN A 27 -4.12 24.25 19.47
C GLN A 27 -5.65 24.23 19.29
N GLY A 28 -6.21 25.20 18.55
CA GLY A 28 -7.66 25.33 18.37
C GLY A 28 -8.34 26.05 19.52
N CYS A 29 -7.59 26.78 20.35
CA CYS A 29 -8.18 27.72 21.28
C CYS A 29 -8.50 29.04 20.59
N TRP A 30 -9.61 29.66 20.98
CA TRP A 30 -10.09 30.89 20.39
C TRP A 30 -10.21 32.01 21.44
N ARG A 31 -10.16 33.25 20.95
CA ARG A 31 -10.40 34.46 21.73
C ARG A 31 -10.90 35.60 20.85
N VAL A 32 -11.68 36.48 21.47
CA VAL A 32 -12.08 37.76 20.88
C VAL A 32 -10.86 38.70 20.84
N ILE A 33 -10.66 39.36 19.70
CA ILE A 33 -9.56 40.34 19.52
C ILE A 33 -9.94 41.63 20.27
N PRO A 34 -9.09 42.11 21.20
CA PRO A 34 -9.30 43.37 21.92
C PRO A 34 -9.44 44.55 20.96
N ALA A 35 -10.26 45.55 21.32
CA ALA A 35 -10.58 46.70 20.47
C ALA A 35 -9.34 47.39 19.90
N PHE A 36 -8.33 47.66 20.73
CA PHE A 36 -7.08 48.33 20.31
C PHE A 36 -6.25 47.53 19.28
N LYS A 37 -6.39 46.20 19.24
CA LYS A 37 -5.70 45.35 18.24
C LYS A 37 -6.50 45.17 16.94
N ARG A 38 -7.76 45.61 16.88
CA ARG A 38 -8.61 45.43 15.70
C ARG A 38 -8.08 46.20 14.48
N GLN A 39 -7.48 47.37 14.71
CA GLN A 39 -6.84 48.16 13.66
C GLN A 39 -5.69 47.41 12.96
N LEU A 40 -4.91 46.58 13.68
CA LEU A 40 -3.86 45.77 13.04
C LEU A 40 -4.43 44.73 12.07
N TYR A 41 -5.65 44.25 12.31
CA TYR A 41 -6.36 43.31 11.42
C TYR A 41 -7.17 44.01 10.33
N SER A 42 -7.10 45.33 10.17
CA SER A 42 -7.53 45.97 8.91
C SER A 42 -6.48 45.78 7.81
N LEU A 43 -5.22 45.54 8.21
CA LEU A 43 -4.14 45.20 7.28
C LEU A 43 -4.35 43.80 6.71
N GLU A 44 -4.27 43.71 5.38
CA GLU A 44 -4.55 42.50 4.61
C GLU A 44 -3.75 41.28 5.11
N CYS A 45 -2.47 41.48 5.43
CA CYS A 45 -1.57 40.41 5.83
C CYS A 45 -1.97 39.76 7.17
N PHE A 46 -2.45 40.54 8.14
CA PHE A 46 -2.90 40.05 9.43
C PHE A 46 -4.27 39.39 9.34
N GLU A 47 -5.19 39.97 8.56
CA GLU A 47 -6.51 39.41 8.33
C GLU A 47 -6.44 38.06 7.61
N LYS A 48 -5.61 37.97 6.57
CA LYS A 48 -5.34 36.74 5.85
C LYS A 48 -4.78 35.65 6.75
N ARG A 49 -3.83 35.98 7.63
CA ARG A 49 -3.27 35.03 8.63
C ARG A 49 -4.35 34.57 9.61
N ARG A 50 -5.17 35.49 10.12
CA ARG A 50 -6.29 35.20 11.03
C ARG A 50 -7.29 34.22 10.41
N LEU A 51 -7.77 34.54 9.20
CA LEU A 51 -8.75 33.71 8.49
C LEU A 51 -8.18 32.36 8.09
N SER A 52 -6.90 32.30 7.69
CA SER A 52 -6.24 31.02 7.41
C SER A 52 -6.15 30.14 8.65
N SER A 53 -5.87 30.72 9.82
CA SER A 53 -5.86 30.00 11.11
C SER A 53 -7.26 29.54 11.52
N LEU A 54 -8.28 30.39 11.36
CA LEU A 54 -9.68 30.04 11.60
C LEU A 54 -10.13 28.88 10.72
N ALA A 55 -9.86 28.93 9.42
CA ALA A 55 -10.21 27.84 8.51
C ALA A 55 -9.46 26.54 8.84
N ALA A 56 -8.17 26.62 9.17
CA ALA A 56 -7.40 25.44 9.56
C ALA A 56 -7.97 24.77 10.83
N ASN A 57 -8.37 25.56 11.83
CA ASN A 57 -8.98 25.01 13.04
C ASN A 57 -10.41 24.53 12.82
N MET A 58 -11.18 25.20 11.95
CA MET A 58 -12.50 24.71 11.54
C MET A 58 -12.40 23.36 10.81
N VAL A 59 -11.40 23.18 9.94
CA VAL A 59 -11.08 21.90 9.31
C VAL A 59 -10.78 20.83 10.37
N LYS A 60 -9.98 21.13 11.41
CA LYS A 60 -9.72 20.17 12.50
C LYS A 60 -10.99 19.76 13.24
N GLU A 61 -11.95 20.67 13.41
CA GLU A 61 -13.23 20.30 14.02
C GLU A 61 -14.06 19.38 13.12
N PHE A 62 -14.12 19.64 11.80
CA PHE A 62 -14.75 18.68 10.88
C PHE A 62 -14.07 17.31 10.92
N ASP A 63 -12.73 17.28 10.98
CA ASP A 63 -11.96 16.05 11.13
C ASP A 63 -12.29 15.32 12.44
N ARG A 64 -12.47 16.06 13.55
CA ARG A 64 -12.91 15.50 14.83
C ARG A 64 -14.31 14.90 14.71
N MET A 65 -15.21 15.54 13.97
CA MET A 65 -16.56 15.03 13.74
C MET A 65 -16.58 13.75 12.91
N GLU A 66 -15.58 13.44 12.08
CA GLU A 66 -15.48 12.14 11.40
C GLU A 66 -15.43 10.97 12.38
N LYS A 67 -14.89 11.19 13.59
CA LYS A 67 -14.78 10.16 14.64
C LYS A 67 -16.11 9.88 15.35
N VAL A 68 -17.16 10.64 15.05
CA VAL A 68 -18.47 10.52 15.67
C VAL A 68 -19.43 9.89 14.67
N SER A 69 -20.02 8.75 15.03
CA SER A 69 -21.02 8.09 14.20
C SER A 69 -22.28 8.96 14.04
N VAL A 70 -22.82 8.98 12.83
CA VAL A 70 -24.04 9.75 12.52
C VAL A 70 -25.26 8.87 12.75
N LYS A 71 -26.22 9.37 13.53
CA LYS A 71 -27.51 8.71 13.77
C LYS A 71 -28.56 9.18 12.75
N PHE A 72 -29.42 8.27 12.32
CA PHE A 72 -30.44 8.48 11.29
C PHE A 72 -31.87 8.32 11.85
N ASN A 73 -32.04 8.39 13.16
CA ASN A 73 -33.28 8.04 13.87
C ASN A 73 -34.26 9.23 13.98
N GLY A 74 -34.36 10.09 12.96
CA GLY A 74 -35.17 11.32 12.97
C GLY A 74 -34.40 12.59 13.39
N ILE A 75 -35.09 13.73 13.45
CA ILE A 75 -34.50 15.04 13.85
C ILE A 75 -33.93 14.89 15.26
N SER A 76 -32.61 14.98 15.37
CA SER A 76 -31.88 14.78 16.63
C SER A 76 -31.11 16.05 16.98
N GLU A 77 -30.64 16.16 18.23
CA GLU A 77 -29.72 17.23 18.64
C GLU A 77 -28.48 17.35 17.72
N GLN A 78 -28.06 16.24 17.09
CA GLN A 78 -26.96 16.25 16.11
C GLN A 78 -27.30 17.12 14.89
N SER A 79 -28.55 17.12 14.44
CA SER A 79 -28.99 17.89 13.27
C SER A 79 -28.84 19.40 13.51
N GLU A 80 -29.19 19.87 14.71
CA GLU A 80 -29.03 21.28 15.10
C GLU A 80 -27.54 21.65 15.25
N GLN A 81 -26.75 20.76 15.85
CA GLN A 81 -25.31 20.92 15.92
C GLN A 81 -24.69 21.08 14.51
N PHE A 82 -25.11 20.26 13.54
CA PHE A 82 -24.60 20.34 12.15
C PHE A 82 -24.91 21.69 11.48
N LYS A 83 -26.07 22.30 11.75
CA LYS A 83 -26.41 23.64 11.23
C LYS A 83 -25.39 24.68 11.67
N LYS A 84 -25.06 24.74 12.97
CA LYS A 84 -24.04 25.66 13.51
C LYS A 84 -22.67 25.45 12.85
N TYR A 85 -22.28 24.19 12.60
CA TYR A 85 -21.05 23.89 11.86
C TYR A 85 -21.08 24.47 10.43
N PHE A 86 -22.21 24.37 9.73
CA PHE A 86 -22.34 24.92 8.39
C PHE A 86 -22.39 26.46 8.36
N GLU A 87 -23.00 27.09 9.36
CA GLU A 87 -23.05 28.54 9.52
C GLU A 87 -21.64 29.11 9.74
N ALA A 88 -20.91 28.60 10.74
CA ALA A 88 -19.54 29.01 11.01
C ALA A 88 -18.63 28.82 9.79
N ALA A 89 -18.72 27.67 9.12
CA ALA A 89 -17.93 27.40 7.92
C ALA A 89 -18.31 28.33 6.75
N SER A 90 -19.60 28.66 6.60
CA SER A 90 -20.07 29.57 5.55
C SER A 90 -19.58 31.00 5.80
N TYR A 91 -19.64 31.47 7.05
CA TYR A 91 -19.07 32.75 7.45
C TYR A 91 -17.57 32.83 7.11
N ILE A 92 -16.77 31.86 7.55
CA ILE A 92 -15.32 31.82 7.29
C ILE A 92 -15.05 31.78 5.78
N LYS A 93 -15.76 30.95 5.02
CA LYS A 93 -15.60 30.85 3.57
C LYS A 93 -15.89 32.17 2.85
N ASN A 94 -16.95 32.87 3.23
CA ASN A 94 -17.33 34.14 2.61
C ASN A 94 -16.24 35.19 2.84
N GLN A 95 -15.69 35.26 4.06
CA GLN A 95 -14.59 36.16 4.40
C GLN A 95 -13.29 35.78 3.68
N MET A 96 -13.04 34.49 3.46
CA MET A 96 -11.82 34.01 2.77
C MET A 96 -11.84 34.16 1.26
N LYS A 97 -13.01 34.40 0.64
CA LYS A 97 -13.16 34.43 -0.82
C LYS A 97 -12.20 35.44 -1.48
N ILE A 98 -11.99 36.59 -0.85
CA ILE A 98 -11.07 37.65 -1.32
C ILE A 98 -9.59 37.21 -1.30
N PHE A 99 -9.23 36.21 -0.49
CA PHE A 99 -7.86 35.69 -0.36
C PHE A 99 -7.65 34.35 -1.07
N SER A 100 -8.64 33.89 -1.85
CA SER A 100 -8.62 32.58 -2.49
C SER A 100 -7.51 32.40 -3.54
N SER A 101 -7.01 33.50 -4.13
CA SER A 101 -5.88 33.51 -5.05
C SER A 101 -4.53 33.25 -4.37
N SER A 102 -4.43 33.43 -3.05
CA SER A 102 -3.19 33.16 -2.33
C SER A 102 -2.96 31.67 -2.18
N LYS A 103 -1.77 31.18 -2.52
CA LYS A 103 -1.39 29.76 -2.37
C LYS A 103 -1.79 29.14 -1.01
N LYS A 104 -1.40 29.74 0.11
CA LYS A 104 -1.66 29.19 1.45
C LYS A 104 -3.12 29.36 1.90
N ALA A 105 -3.70 30.55 1.72
CA ALA A 105 -5.08 30.81 2.15
C ALA A 105 -6.09 30.10 1.24
N GLY A 106 -5.83 30.08 -0.07
CA GLY A 106 -6.57 29.31 -1.07
C GLY A 106 -6.58 27.82 -0.78
N ALA A 107 -5.44 27.21 -0.43
CA ALA A 107 -5.40 25.81 -0.02
C ALA A 107 -6.29 25.52 1.21
N GLN A 108 -6.24 26.36 2.25
CA GLN A 108 -7.11 26.22 3.43
C GLN A 108 -8.60 26.43 3.08
N TYR A 109 -8.89 27.38 2.18
CA TYR A 109 -10.24 27.62 1.70
C TYR A 109 -10.82 26.41 0.96
N GLN A 110 -10.04 25.77 0.07
CA GLN A 110 -10.50 24.56 -0.63
C GLN A 110 -10.62 23.37 0.31
N LEU A 111 -9.70 23.19 1.26
CA LEU A 111 -9.78 22.14 2.28
C LEU A 111 -11.04 22.29 3.14
N LEU A 112 -11.37 23.51 3.56
CA LEU A 112 -12.61 23.80 4.27
C LEU A 112 -13.85 23.47 3.40
N LYS A 113 -13.83 23.81 2.11
CA LYS A 113 -14.91 23.41 1.18
C LYS A 113 -15.05 21.89 1.05
N GLN A 114 -13.94 21.15 1.01
CA GLN A 114 -13.93 19.70 0.98
C GLN A 114 -14.58 19.12 2.23
N ARG A 115 -14.19 19.59 3.43
CA ARG A 115 -14.75 19.11 4.69
C ARG A 115 -16.23 19.42 4.87
N VAL A 116 -16.67 20.61 4.42
CA VAL A 116 -18.09 20.95 4.39
C VAL A 116 -18.86 20.01 3.45
N ALA A 117 -18.33 19.73 2.25
CA ALA A 117 -18.97 18.79 1.31
C ALA A 117 -19.03 17.38 1.90
N ALA A 118 -17.93 16.93 2.52
CA ALA A 118 -17.84 15.62 3.17
C ALA A 118 -18.90 15.44 4.26
N LEU A 119 -19.02 16.41 5.19
CA LEU A 119 -20.04 16.35 6.23
C LEU A 119 -21.46 16.33 5.62
N LYS A 120 -21.74 17.16 4.61
CA LYS A 120 -23.06 17.19 3.96
C LYS A 120 -23.46 15.82 3.39
N TYR A 121 -22.56 15.17 2.65
CA TYR A 121 -22.83 13.84 2.11
C TYR A 121 -22.86 12.74 3.18
N ARG A 122 -22.11 12.92 4.28
CA ARG A 122 -22.11 11.97 5.38
C ARG A 122 -23.43 11.96 6.13
N ILE A 123 -24.00 13.13 6.41
CA ILE A 123 -25.22 13.27 7.23
C ILE A 123 -26.51 13.09 6.42
N GLU A 124 -26.45 13.25 5.09
CA GLU A 124 -27.58 13.09 4.15
C GLU A 124 -28.73 14.07 4.39
N GLN A 125 -29.68 14.12 3.45
CA GLN A 125 -30.76 15.11 3.47
C GLN A 125 -31.60 15.04 4.75
N ILE A 126 -31.80 13.83 5.29
CA ILE A 126 -32.54 13.60 6.55
C ILE A 126 -31.98 14.37 7.76
N ASN A 127 -30.67 14.70 7.76
CA ASN A 127 -30.04 15.52 8.79
C ASN A 127 -29.61 16.90 8.27
N GLY A 128 -30.24 17.41 7.19
CA GLY A 128 -29.91 18.71 6.58
C GLY A 128 -28.66 18.71 5.69
N GLY A 129 -28.22 17.53 5.27
CA GLY A 129 -27.07 17.31 4.38
C GLY A 129 -27.45 17.25 2.90
N LEU A 130 -26.77 16.38 2.17
CA LEU A 130 -26.98 16.13 0.74
C LEU A 130 -26.96 14.63 0.48
N ASP A 131 -27.89 14.15 -0.32
CA ASP A 131 -27.87 12.79 -0.82
C ASP A 131 -27.02 12.68 -2.08
N LYS A 132 -26.68 11.44 -2.45
CA LYS A 132 -26.08 11.16 -3.75
C LYS A 132 -27.11 11.50 -4.83
N GLY A 133 -26.67 12.20 -5.86
CA GLY A 133 -27.49 12.43 -7.05
C GLY A 133 -27.57 11.21 -7.96
N GLU A 134 -28.27 11.40 -9.06
CA GLU A 134 -28.18 10.51 -10.22
C GLU A 134 -26.80 10.60 -10.88
N VAL A 135 -26.47 9.59 -11.68
CA VAL A 135 -25.25 9.59 -12.48
C VAL A 135 -25.39 10.65 -13.57
N SER A 136 -24.48 11.61 -13.61
CA SER A 136 -24.39 12.58 -14.71
C SER A 136 -23.35 12.10 -15.73
N SER A 137 -23.76 11.89 -16.98
CA SER A 137 -22.86 11.52 -18.09
C SER A 137 -21.78 12.59 -18.29
N GLU A 138 -22.19 13.86 -18.38
CA GLU A 138 -21.29 15.01 -18.53
C GLU A 138 -20.21 15.06 -17.44
N VAL A 139 -20.60 15.01 -16.16
CA VAL A 139 -19.64 15.01 -15.04
C VAL A 139 -18.77 13.76 -15.06
N THR A 140 -19.33 12.61 -15.44
CA THR A 140 -18.56 11.36 -15.55
C THR A 140 -17.48 11.48 -16.62
N ASP A 141 -17.80 12.05 -17.79
CA ASP A 141 -16.85 12.20 -18.89
C ASP A 141 -15.77 13.24 -18.56
N GLU A 142 -16.11 14.34 -17.89
CA GLU A 142 -15.12 15.27 -17.34
C GLU A 142 -14.16 14.58 -16.36
N LEU A 143 -14.69 13.76 -15.44
CA LEU A 143 -13.87 13.03 -14.47
C LEU A 143 -12.97 11.99 -15.15
N LYS A 144 -13.44 11.33 -16.22
CA LYS A 144 -12.61 10.43 -17.04
C LYS A 144 -11.46 11.18 -17.68
N GLN A 145 -11.72 12.33 -18.30
CA GLN A 145 -10.68 13.15 -18.92
C GLN A 145 -9.61 13.56 -17.91
N LEU A 146 -10.03 14.05 -16.74
CA LEU A 146 -9.12 14.39 -15.64
C LEU A 146 -8.31 13.20 -15.12
N ALA A 147 -8.90 12.00 -15.09
CA ALA A 147 -8.23 10.78 -14.66
C ALA A 147 -7.18 10.32 -15.68
N VAL A 148 -7.48 10.40 -16.98
CA VAL A 148 -6.54 10.11 -18.07
C VAL A 148 -5.36 11.09 -18.05
N GLU A 149 -5.62 12.39 -17.90
CA GLU A 149 -4.57 13.41 -17.74
C GLU A 149 -3.67 13.11 -16.52
N TRP A 150 -4.28 12.69 -15.42
CA TRP A 150 -3.55 12.30 -14.22
C TRP A 150 -2.70 11.04 -14.44
N LYS A 151 -3.22 10.00 -15.11
CA LYS A 151 -2.45 8.80 -15.46
C LYS A 151 -1.26 9.13 -16.37
N ARG A 152 -1.46 9.98 -17.38
CA ARG A 152 -0.40 10.51 -18.26
C ARG A 152 0.75 11.19 -17.51
N SER A 153 0.42 11.85 -16.40
CA SER A 153 1.44 12.49 -15.54
C SER A 153 2.24 11.49 -14.68
N CYS A 154 1.83 10.23 -14.62
CA CYS A 154 2.45 9.19 -13.81
C CYS A 154 3.36 8.29 -14.67
N LEU A 155 4.67 8.46 -14.55
CA LEU A 155 5.69 7.77 -15.38
C LEU A 155 5.59 6.24 -15.46
N LEU A 156 5.00 5.57 -14.46
CA LEU A 156 4.89 4.10 -14.42
C LEU A 156 3.62 3.54 -15.08
N TYR A 157 2.65 4.40 -15.44
CA TYR A 157 1.48 3.97 -16.19
C TYR A 157 1.86 3.84 -17.66
N GLN A 158 1.90 2.62 -18.17
CA GLN A 158 2.08 2.34 -19.60
C GLN A 158 0.76 2.33 -20.34
N ASP A 159 -0.28 1.78 -19.72
CA ASP A 159 -1.65 1.92 -20.19
C ASP A 159 -2.30 3.15 -19.52
N GLU A 160 -2.52 4.17 -20.33
CA GLU A 160 -3.20 5.41 -19.94
C GLU A 160 -4.73 5.27 -19.97
N SER A 161 -5.25 4.16 -20.50
CA SER A 161 -6.68 3.88 -20.57
C SER A 161 -7.28 3.64 -19.19
N LEU A 162 -8.60 3.78 -19.10
CA LEU A 162 -9.34 3.50 -17.87
C LEU A 162 -9.97 2.11 -17.96
N SER A 163 -9.64 1.25 -16.99
CA SER A 163 -10.32 -0.03 -16.81
C SER A 163 -11.80 0.17 -16.47
N LYS A 164 -12.61 -0.88 -16.68
CA LYS A 164 -14.04 -0.88 -16.32
C LYS A 164 -14.28 -0.49 -14.86
N SER A 165 -13.48 -1.03 -13.93
CA SER A 165 -13.55 -0.70 -12.49
C SER A 165 -13.27 0.78 -12.22
N GLU A 166 -12.27 1.36 -12.88
CA GLU A 166 -11.96 2.79 -12.75
C GLU A 166 -13.10 3.66 -13.31
N VAL A 167 -13.66 3.29 -14.47
CA VAL A 167 -14.82 3.98 -15.04
C VAL A 167 -16.03 3.91 -14.10
N ASP A 168 -16.32 2.75 -13.53
CA ASP A 168 -17.41 2.57 -12.57
C ASP A 168 -17.25 3.44 -11.32
N LYS A 169 -16.01 3.62 -10.85
CA LYS A 169 -15.70 4.51 -9.73
C LYS A 169 -15.84 5.98 -10.08
N LEU A 170 -15.43 6.40 -11.28
CA LEU A 170 -15.64 7.77 -11.73
C LEU A 170 -17.13 8.07 -11.94
N ARG A 171 -17.90 7.08 -12.41
CA ARG A 171 -19.36 7.12 -12.48
C ARG A 171 -20.01 7.24 -11.10
N GLU A 172 -19.53 6.50 -10.10
CA GLU A 172 -20.01 6.67 -8.72
C GLU A 172 -19.60 8.04 -8.13
N ALA A 173 -18.43 8.57 -8.48
CA ALA A 173 -17.99 9.88 -8.05
C ALA A 173 -18.82 11.04 -8.63
N SER A 174 -19.35 10.88 -9.85
CA SER A 174 -20.22 11.90 -10.48
C SER A 174 -21.54 12.09 -9.73
N ARG A 175 -21.99 11.10 -8.96
CA ARG A 175 -23.15 11.18 -8.06
C ARG A 175 -22.94 12.11 -6.86
N TYR A 176 -21.75 12.71 -6.70
CA TYR A 176 -21.46 13.72 -5.69
C TYR A 176 -21.14 15.08 -6.33
N PRO A 177 -22.13 15.82 -6.91
CA PRO A 177 -21.87 17.01 -7.72
C PRO A 177 -21.01 18.08 -7.03
N LYS A 178 -21.21 18.32 -5.72
CA LYS A 178 -20.40 19.32 -4.99
C LYS A 178 -18.95 18.87 -4.82
N PHE A 179 -18.71 17.57 -4.68
CA PHE A 179 -17.37 17.01 -4.58
C PHE A 179 -16.70 16.92 -5.95
N ALA A 180 -17.41 16.46 -6.99
CA ALA A 180 -16.91 16.43 -8.37
C ALA A 180 -16.45 17.83 -8.83
N LYS A 181 -17.22 18.88 -8.49
CA LYS A 181 -16.81 20.27 -8.73
C LYS A 181 -15.48 20.63 -8.05
N LEU A 182 -15.19 20.11 -6.85
CA LEU A 182 -13.91 20.34 -6.18
C LEU A 182 -12.75 19.70 -6.91
N LEU A 183 -12.92 18.49 -7.46
CA LEU A 183 -11.89 17.79 -8.24
C LEU A 183 -11.48 18.59 -9.48
N LYS A 184 -12.43 19.31 -10.10
CA LYS A 184 -12.15 20.18 -11.25
C LYS A 184 -11.21 21.35 -10.89
N PHE A 185 -11.47 22.01 -9.76
CA PHE A 185 -10.78 23.25 -9.38
C PHE A 185 -9.54 23.07 -8.49
N ASP A 186 -9.42 21.95 -7.76
CA ASP A 186 -8.31 21.71 -6.83
C ASP A 186 -7.53 20.46 -7.23
N SER A 187 -6.36 20.69 -7.84
CA SER A 187 -5.47 19.61 -8.30
C SER A 187 -4.89 18.78 -7.15
N ALA A 188 -4.75 19.34 -5.94
CA ALA A 188 -4.23 18.61 -4.79
C ALA A 188 -5.27 17.64 -4.25
N ILE A 189 -6.53 18.06 -4.10
CA ILE A 189 -7.64 17.18 -3.72
C ILE A 189 -7.86 16.13 -4.81
N ARG A 190 -7.82 16.54 -6.09
CA ARG A 190 -7.92 15.62 -7.23
C ARG A 190 -6.86 14.53 -7.20
N ASN A 191 -5.60 14.91 -6.99
CA ASN A 191 -4.50 13.94 -6.88
C ASN A 191 -4.72 12.99 -5.69
N GLN A 192 -5.12 13.48 -4.52
CA GLN A 192 -5.40 12.60 -3.37
C GLN A 192 -6.55 11.62 -3.65
N PHE A 193 -7.60 12.09 -4.32
CA PHE A 193 -8.74 11.26 -4.71
C PHE A 193 -8.33 10.17 -5.70
N PHE A 194 -7.57 10.50 -6.76
CA PHE A 194 -7.12 9.50 -7.73
C PHE A 194 -6.12 8.51 -7.14
N LEU A 195 -5.21 8.95 -6.25
CA LEU A 195 -4.36 8.01 -5.51
C LEU A 195 -5.19 7.03 -4.66
N TRP A 196 -6.29 7.48 -4.06
CA TRP A 196 -7.15 6.62 -3.24
C TRP A 196 -8.01 5.66 -4.08
N VAL A 197 -8.77 6.21 -5.03
CA VAL A 197 -9.83 5.49 -5.76
C VAL A 197 -9.29 4.72 -6.96
N ILE A 198 -8.40 5.36 -7.72
CA ILE A 198 -7.80 4.80 -8.93
C ILE A 198 -6.60 3.95 -8.48
N ARG A 199 -5.46 4.54 -8.13
CA ARG A 199 -4.23 3.76 -7.83
C ARG A 199 -4.43 2.69 -6.76
N ASP A 200 -4.95 3.07 -5.60
CA ASP A 200 -5.12 2.17 -4.46
C ASP A 200 -6.43 1.37 -4.53
N ASN A 201 -7.23 1.50 -5.58
CA ASN A 201 -8.48 0.75 -5.77
C ASN A 201 -9.51 0.86 -4.61
N ASN A 202 -9.48 1.89 -3.78
CA ASN A 202 -10.45 2.06 -2.70
C ASN A 202 -11.82 2.57 -3.17
N THR A 203 -12.82 2.49 -2.29
CA THR A 203 -14.18 2.98 -2.58
C THR A 203 -14.23 4.51 -2.61
N VAL A 204 -15.12 5.03 -3.46
CA VAL A 204 -15.33 6.47 -3.66
C VAL A 204 -15.94 7.13 -2.42
N ASP A 205 -16.95 6.47 -1.85
CA ASP A 205 -17.79 7.00 -0.80
C ASP A 205 -17.03 7.26 0.51
N THR A 206 -16.07 6.40 0.85
CA THR A 206 -15.18 6.57 2.02
C THR A 206 -14.38 7.86 1.91
N PHE A 207 -13.76 8.14 0.76
CA PHE A 207 -12.99 9.37 0.56
C PHE A 207 -13.86 10.62 0.56
N VAL A 208 -15.04 10.56 -0.06
CA VAL A 208 -15.96 11.69 -0.11
C VAL A 208 -16.49 12.03 1.28
N GLN A 209 -16.88 11.04 2.09
CA GLN A 209 -17.56 11.26 3.37
C GLN A 209 -16.62 11.30 4.58
N PHE A 210 -15.44 10.68 4.50
CA PHE A 210 -14.45 10.57 5.58
C PHE A 210 -13.01 10.88 5.13
N PRO A 211 -12.74 12.04 4.49
CA PRO A 211 -11.43 12.35 3.95
C PRO A 211 -10.31 12.37 5.01
N SER A 212 -10.56 12.81 6.24
CA SER A 212 -9.55 12.81 7.31
C SER A 212 -9.19 11.39 7.74
N THR A 213 -10.19 10.51 7.87
CA THR A 213 -10.00 9.10 8.18
C THR A 213 -9.23 8.38 7.07
N CYS A 214 -9.52 8.68 5.80
CA CYS A 214 -8.75 8.17 4.67
C CYS A 214 -7.28 8.65 4.70
N CYS A 215 -7.03 9.93 5.03
CA CYS A 215 -5.68 10.43 5.26
C CYS A 215 -4.97 9.67 6.40
N ARG A 216 -5.68 9.36 7.49
CA ARG A 216 -5.14 8.58 8.61
C ARG A 216 -4.77 7.16 8.16
N LEU A 217 -5.62 6.47 7.40
CA LEU A 217 -5.33 5.14 6.85
C LEU A 217 -4.14 5.16 5.88
N LYS A 218 -4.06 6.15 5.00
CA LYS A 218 -2.90 6.34 4.12
C LYS A 218 -1.61 6.58 4.91
N SER A 219 -1.65 7.40 5.96
CA SER A 219 -0.50 7.64 6.83
C SER A 219 -0.07 6.41 7.62
N ALA A 220 -0.99 5.47 7.81
CA ALA A 220 -0.76 4.17 8.43
C ALA A 220 -0.34 3.11 7.40
N LEU A 221 -0.10 3.46 6.13
CA LEU A 221 0.24 2.52 5.05
C LEU A 221 -0.84 1.45 4.76
N LEU A 222 -2.09 1.72 5.15
CA LEU A 222 -3.21 0.78 4.95
C LEU A 222 -3.96 0.97 3.64
N SER A 223 -3.79 2.09 2.93
CA SER A 223 -4.61 2.39 1.74
C SER A 223 -4.43 1.36 0.62
N GLY A 224 -3.19 0.92 0.36
CA GLY A 224 -2.92 -0.17 -0.58
C GLY A 224 -3.44 -1.51 -0.06
N ARG A 225 -3.20 -1.85 1.21
CA ARG A 225 -3.66 -3.11 1.81
C ARG A 225 -5.16 -3.33 1.74
N ILE A 226 -5.94 -2.35 2.19
CA ILE A 226 -7.40 -2.47 2.16
C ILE A 226 -7.91 -2.32 0.72
N GLY A 227 -7.20 -1.55 -0.10
CA GLY A 227 -7.47 -1.34 -1.52
C GLY A 227 -7.36 -2.60 -2.37
N ARG A 228 -6.36 -3.42 -2.07
CA ARG A 228 -6.13 -4.76 -2.63
C ARG A 228 -7.39 -5.62 -2.55
N PHE A 229 -8.10 -5.55 -1.42
CA PHE A 229 -9.27 -6.36 -1.11
C PHE A 229 -10.57 -5.56 -1.07
N ALA A 230 -10.59 -4.34 -1.62
CA ALA A 230 -11.73 -3.43 -1.50
C ALA A 230 -13.01 -3.99 -2.15
N ASN A 231 -12.87 -4.89 -3.14
CA ASN A 231 -14.01 -5.55 -3.77
C ASN A 231 -14.67 -6.60 -2.85
N ASN A 232 -13.95 -7.11 -1.86
CA ASN A 232 -14.45 -8.13 -0.93
C ASN A 232 -15.24 -7.52 0.23
N PHE A 233 -15.05 -6.22 0.48
CA PHE A 233 -15.54 -5.57 1.70
C PHE A 233 -16.24 -4.25 1.42
N ARG A 234 -17.47 -4.13 1.91
CA ARG A 234 -18.18 -2.85 1.93
C ARG A 234 -17.82 -2.06 3.18
N PHE A 235 -16.94 -1.07 3.03
CA PHE A 235 -16.41 -0.29 4.15
C PHE A 235 -17.41 0.69 4.77
N LEU A 236 -18.37 1.22 4.01
CA LEU A 236 -19.44 2.05 4.56
C LEU A 236 -20.73 1.24 4.74
N ALA A 237 -21.21 1.18 5.98
CA ALA A 237 -22.45 0.52 6.32
C ALA A 237 -23.34 1.43 7.16
N LYS A 238 -24.63 1.48 6.81
CA LYS A 238 -25.69 1.91 7.72
C LYS A 238 -26.21 0.68 8.44
N LYS A 239 -25.95 0.55 9.74
CA LYS A 239 -26.46 -0.55 10.56
C LYS A 239 -27.20 0.05 11.75
N ASN A 240 -28.43 -0.41 11.98
CA ASN A 240 -29.28 0.05 13.09
C ASN A 240 -29.44 1.59 13.13
N GLY A 241 -29.62 2.21 11.97
CA GLY A 241 -29.74 3.68 11.88
C GLY A 241 -28.43 4.45 12.12
N VAL A 242 -27.28 3.79 12.16
CA VAL A 242 -25.97 4.42 12.36
C VAL A 242 -25.08 4.19 11.14
N LYS A 243 -24.53 5.27 10.57
CA LYS A 243 -23.55 5.19 9.48
C LYS A 243 -22.13 5.17 10.05
N GLU A 244 -21.34 4.18 9.65
CA GLU A 244 -19.97 3.99 10.12
C GLU A 244 -19.00 3.62 8.98
N PHE A 245 -17.73 3.98 9.16
CA PHE A 245 -16.62 3.46 8.37
C PHE A 245 -16.05 2.25 9.11
N ARG A 246 -16.19 1.06 8.50
CA ARG A 246 -15.77 -0.22 9.05
C ARG A 246 -14.68 -0.87 8.20
N LEU A 247 -13.75 -1.55 8.87
CA LEU A 247 -12.77 -2.43 8.25
C LEU A 247 -13.00 -3.88 8.73
N PRO A 248 -12.60 -4.89 7.92
CA PRO A 248 -12.64 -6.28 8.34
C PRO A 248 -11.48 -6.60 9.30
N PHE A 249 -11.79 -7.32 10.37
CA PHE A 249 -10.84 -7.85 11.34
C PHE A 249 -11.13 -9.33 11.61
N GLN A 250 -10.10 -10.14 11.77
CA GLN A 250 -10.22 -11.49 12.33
C GLN A 250 -10.25 -11.39 13.86
N VAL A 251 -11.45 -11.46 14.43
CA VAL A 251 -11.66 -11.30 15.88
C VAL A 251 -11.79 -12.66 16.55
N GLU A 252 -11.27 -12.76 17.76
CA GLU A 252 -11.48 -13.89 18.66
C GLU A 252 -12.75 -13.65 19.48
N LEU A 253 -13.67 -14.62 19.43
CA LEU A 253 -14.92 -14.62 20.19
C LEU A 253 -14.67 -15.06 21.65
N GLU A 254 -15.69 -14.93 22.50
CA GLU A 254 -15.61 -15.34 23.91
C GLU A 254 -15.32 -16.83 24.09
N ASP A 255 -15.81 -17.66 23.17
CA ASP A 255 -15.56 -19.11 23.12
C ASP A 255 -14.22 -19.50 22.47
N GLY A 256 -13.38 -18.52 22.13
CA GLY A 256 -12.08 -18.73 21.50
C GLY A 256 -12.11 -18.96 19.98
N ARG A 257 -13.29 -19.06 19.35
CA ARG A 257 -13.38 -19.19 17.89
C ARG A 257 -13.00 -17.90 17.18
N LEU A 258 -12.44 -18.02 15.98
CA LEU A 258 -12.12 -16.88 15.13
C LEU A 258 -13.26 -16.57 14.16
N LYS A 259 -13.54 -15.29 13.96
CA LYS A 259 -14.53 -14.83 12.99
C LYS A 259 -14.12 -13.52 12.34
N THR A 260 -14.39 -13.38 11.05
CA THR A 260 -14.26 -12.09 10.35
C THR A 260 -15.42 -11.18 10.76
N LYS A 261 -15.11 -10.00 11.31
CA LYS A 261 -16.09 -8.99 11.73
C LYS A 261 -15.75 -7.63 11.11
N LEU A 262 -16.76 -6.95 10.57
CA LEU A 262 -16.64 -5.55 10.19
C LEU A 262 -16.77 -4.67 11.43
N VAL A 263 -15.70 -3.95 11.76
CA VAL A 263 -15.60 -3.13 12.96
C VAL A 263 -15.42 -1.66 12.57
N SER A 264 -16.17 -0.77 13.22
CA SER A 264 -16.03 0.67 13.08
C SER A 264 -14.63 1.15 13.50
N ILE A 265 -13.97 1.90 12.63
CA ILE A 265 -12.65 2.49 12.90
C ILE A 265 -12.74 3.96 13.34
N LEU A 266 -13.96 4.49 13.48
CA LEU A 266 -14.17 5.90 13.86
C LEU A 266 -13.72 6.17 15.31
N SER A 267 -13.88 5.19 16.19
CA SER A 267 -13.38 5.25 17.57
C SER A 267 -12.01 4.58 17.68
N GLU A 268 -10.97 5.42 17.77
CA GLU A 268 -9.59 4.94 17.88
C GLU A 268 -9.28 4.25 19.23
N SER A 269 -10.14 4.38 20.24
CA SER A 269 -9.99 3.70 21.54
C SER A 269 -10.70 2.35 21.61
N LEU A 270 -11.46 1.97 20.57
CA LEU A 270 -12.12 0.69 20.51
C LEU A 270 -11.08 -0.43 20.50
N GLN A 271 -11.23 -1.39 21.41
CA GLN A 271 -10.34 -2.54 21.56
C GLN A 271 -10.79 -3.70 20.66
N ILE A 272 -9.83 -4.34 19.99
CA ILE A 272 -10.03 -5.52 19.17
C ILE A 272 -9.25 -6.66 19.78
N LYS A 273 -9.94 -7.77 20.05
CA LYS A 273 -9.34 -9.02 20.52
C LYS A 273 -9.09 -9.92 19.31
N PHE A 274 -7.81 -10.17 19.02
CA PHE A 274 -7.36 -11.12 18.00
C PHE A 274 -7.06 -12.49 18.64
N ARG A 275 -6.70 -13.47 17.80
CA ARG A 275 -6.27 -14.81 18.22
C ARG A 275 -5.25 -14.75 19.37
N GLY A 276 -5.39 -15.66 20.33
CA GLY A 276 -4.46 -15.80 21.46
C GLY A 276 -4.67 -14.74 22.54
N GLY A 277 -5.82 -14.07 22.53
CA GLY A 277 -6.13 -12.97 23.44
C GLY A 277 -5.34 -11.69 23.20
N TYR A 278 -4.71 -11.51 22.03
CA TYR A 278 -3.98 -10.28 21.71
C TYR A 278 -4.95 -9.12 21.52
N GLN A 279 -4.91 -8.13 22.42
CA GLN A 279 -5.83 -6.99 22.42
C GLN A 279 -5.10 -5.70 22.04
N LEU A 280 -5.67 -4.96 21.09
CA LEU A 280 -5.16 -3.66 20.68
C LEU A 280 -6.30 -2.68 20.43
N ALA A 281 -6.07 -1.41 20.78
CA ALA A 281 -6.91 -0.33 20.32
C ALA A 281 -6.72 -0.09 18.82
N ILE A 282 -7.75 0.39 18.12
CA ILE A 282 -7.64 0.83 16.73
C ILE A 282 -6.46 1.79 16.52
N ARG A 283 -6.18 2.71 17.46
CA ARG A 283 -5.00 3.60 17.41
C ARG A 283 -3.68 2.83 17.31
N GLU A 284 -3.55 1.77 18.09
CA GLU A 284 -2.33 0.94 18.18
C GLU A 284 -2.17 0.09 16.93
N ILE A 285 -3.27 -0.43 16.40
CA ILE A 285 -3.32 -1.12 15.10
C ILE A 285 -2.81 -0.18 14.00
N LEU A 286 -3.36 1.04 13.88
CA LEU A 286 -2.92 2.02 12.89
C LEU A 286 -1.45 2.41 13.06
N ASN A 287 -0.95 2.46 14.29
CA ASN A 287 0.45 2.76 14.57
C ASN A 287 1.39 1.58 14.23
N THR A 288 0.91 0.35 14.38
CA THR A 288 1.62 -0.87 13.95
C THR A 288 1.86 -0.83 12.45
N PHE A 289 0.80 -0.60 11.66
CA PHE A 289 0.94 -0.50 10.20
C PHE A 289 1.79 0.72 9.76
N LYS A 290 1.67 1.87 10.43
CA LYS A 290 2.52 3.06 10.16
C LYS A 290 4.01 2.75 10.27
N ARG A 291 4.40 1.79 11.12
CA ARG A 291 5.79 1.42 11.38
C ARG A 291 6.30 0.28 10.49
N LYS A 292 5.50 -0.24 9.55
CA LYS A 292 5.90 -1.39 8.72
C LYS A 292 7.17 -1.22 7.89
N ASN A 293 7.47 0.01 7.48
CA ASN A 293 8.74 0.32 6.81
C ASN A 293 9.97 0.23 7.75
N LEU A 294 9.77 0.04 9.05
CA LEU A 294 10.83 -0.05 10.07
C LEU A 294 10.84 -1.41 10.77
N ASN A 295 9.67 -2.00 11.04
CA ASN A 295 9.49 -3.27 11.71
C ASN A 295 8.21 -3.94 11.18
N PRO A 296 8.21 -5.26 10.88
CA PRO A 296 7.04 -5.98 10.37
C PRO A 296 5.77 -5.80 11.19
N GLY A 297 5.90 -5.73 12.52
CA GLY A 297 4.79 -5.75 13.46
C GLY A 297 4.06 -7.10 13.50
N GLN A 298 3.08 -7.18 14.40
CA GLN A 298 2.32 -8.41 14.70
C GLN A 298 1.00 -8.53 13.94
N LEU A 299 0.79 -7.69 12.92
CA LEU A 299 -0.47 -7.60 12.20
C LEU A 299 -0.24 -7.64 10.70
N GLU A 300 -1.11 -8.35 9.99
CA GLU A 300 -1.24 -8.24 8.53
C GLU A 300 -2.67 -8.24 8.02
N CYS A 301 -2.85 -7.96 6.74
CA CYS A 301 -4.15 -7.89 6.07
C CYS A 301 -4.29 -9.01 5.04
N PHE A 302 -5.38 -9.77 5.14
CA PHE A 302 -5.70 -10.89 4.25
C PHE A 302 -7.09 -10.68 3.62
N GLY A 303 -7.29 -11.12 2.38
CA GLY A 303 -8.54 -10.96 1.66
C GLY A 303 -9.70 -11.77 2.24
N SER A 304 -9.40 -12.88 2.91
CA SER A 304 -10.37 -13.78 3.55
C SER A 304 -10.86 -13.29 4.92
N CYS A 305 -9.98 -12.65 5.69
CA CYS A 305 -10.27 -12.31 7.09
C CYS A 305 -9.95 -10.88 7.53
N GLY A 306 -9.39 -10.05 6.66
CA GLY A 306 -9.03 -8.67 6.94
C GLY A 306 -7.78 -8.56 7.82
N ILE A 307 -7.77 -7.57 8.72
CA ILE A 307 -6.65 -7.34 9.64
C ILE A 307 -6.60 -8.47 10.68
N SER A 308 -5.46 -9.13 10.82
CA SER A 308 -5.28 -10.34 11.61
C SER A 308 -3.97 -10.33 12.39
N ASN A 309 -3.94 -11.07 13.51
CA ASN A 309 -2.73 -11.33 14.29
C ASN A 309 -1.82 -12.29 13.52
N TRP A 310 -0.84 -11.75 12.81
CA TRP A 310 0.09 -12.52 12.00
C TRP A 310 1.40 -11.76 11.85
N HIS A 311 2.51 -12.42 12.17
CA HIS A 311 3.85 -11.85 12.03
C HIS A 311 4.53 -12.37 10.77
N ALA A 312 4.66 -11.50 9.76
CA ALA A 312 5.04 -11.92 8.41
C ALA A 312 6.44 -12.54 8.31
N HIS A 313 7.38 -12.11 9.17
CA HIS A 313 8.76 -12.62 9.16
C HIS A 313 8.94 -13.92 9.95
N GLU A 314 8.03 -14.21 10.87
CA GLU A 314 8.12 -15.40 11.75
C GLU A 314 7.19 -16.51 11.27
N LEU A 315 6.24 -16.16 10.38
CA LEU A 315 5.20 -17.04 9.83
C LEU A 315 4.43 -17.70 10.96
N GLY A 316 3.81 -16.86 11.79
CA GLY A 316 3.13 -17.32 12.99
C GLY A 316 2.24 -16.26 13.63
N TRP A 317 1.50 -16.69 14.63
CA TRP A 317 0.60 -15.85 15.42
C TRP A 317 1.30 -15.34 16.66
N TRP A 318 1.20 -14.05 16.95
CA TRP A 318 1.78 -13.48 18.15
C TRP A 318 1.04 -13.95 19.40
N ASN A 319 1.76 -14.45 20.39
CA ASN A 319 1.21 -14.80 21.68
C ASN A 319 1.64 -13.76 22.73
N PRO A 320 0.71 -12.92 23.23
CA PRO A 320 1.04 -11.87 24.18
C PRO A 320 1.41 -12.38 25.58
N LYS A 321 1.10 -13.65 25.91
CA LYS A 321 1.45 -14.24 27.21
C LYS A 321 2.89 -14.70 27.27
N THR A 322 3.40 -15.23 26.15
CA THR A 322 4.77 -15.75 26.06
C THR A 322 5.73 -14.76 25.42
N ASP A 323 5.23 -13.66 24.85
CA ASP A 323 6.04 -12.67 24.10
C ASP A 323 6.77 -13.30 22.90
N THR A 324 6.15 -14.32 22.28
CA THR A 324 6.72 -15.07 21.16
C THR A 324 5.69 -15.33 20.07
N CYS A 325 6.18 -15.62 18.86
CA CYS A 325 5.32 -16.11 17.76
C CYS A 325 5.12 -17.63 17.87
N GLU A 326 3.87 -18.07 17.84
CA GLU A 326 3.47 -19.44 17.53
C GLU A 326 3.68 -19.67 16.04
N ARG A 327 4.84 -20.18 15.65
CA ARG A 327 5.22 -20.42 14.25
C ARG A 327 4.47 -21.62 13.67
N ILE A 328 4.17 -21.60 12.37
CA ILE A 328 3.64 -22.79 11.67
C ILE A 328 4.65 -23.95 11.75
N ASP A 329 4.14 -25.19 11.81
CA ASP A 329 4.97 -26.39 11.81
C ASP A 329 5.49 -26.68 10.39
N LEU A 330 6.81 -26.95 10.28
CA LEU A 330 7.51 -27.28 9.03
C LEU A 330 8.25 -28.61 9.12
N ASP A 331 8.12 -29.36 10.22
CA ASP A 331 8.90 -30.57 10.47
C ASP A 331 8.36 -31.79 9.73
N GLN A 332 7.07 -31.79 9.37
CA GLN A 332 6.45 -32.86 8.58
C GLN A 332 6.70 -32.66 7.09
N GLU A 333 7.43 -33.58 6.47
CA GLU A 333 7.64 -33.61 5.01
C GLU A 333 6.38 -34.03 4.26
N ASN A 334 6.19 -33.51 3.04
CA ASN A 334 5.04 -33.78 2.18
C ASN A 334 3.70 -33.47 2.86
N SER A 335 3.70 -32.55 3.83
CA SER A 335 2.49 -32.05 4.47
C SER A 335 1.98 -30.83 3.70
N GLU A 336 0.67 -30.58 3.76
CA GLU A 336 0.07 -29.34 3.27
C GLU A 336 0.31 -28.19 4.27
N TRP A 337 1.58 -27.97 4.67
CA TRP A 337 1.99 -27.05 5.73
C TRP A 337 1.47 -25.62 5.50
N TRP A 338 1.28 -25.23 4.24
CA TRP A 338 0.76 -23.92 3.85
C TRP A 338 -0.69 -23.69 4.29
N LYS A 339 -1.48 -24.75 4.50
CA LYS A 339 -2.86 -24.64 5.04
C LYS A 339 -2.88 -24.14 6.49
N GLN A 340 -1.75 -24.16 7.19
CA GLN A 340 -1.62 -23.51 8.48
C GLN A 340 -1.55 -21.97 8.36
N MET A 341 -1.18 -21.43 7.20
CA MET A 341 -1.11 -19.99 6.98
C MET A 341 -2.51 -19.41 6.67
N PRO A 342 -2.78 -18.15 7.06
CA PRO A 342 -4.00 -17.47 6.61
C PRO A 342 -3.98 -17.25 5.10
N VAL A 343 -5.04 -17.65 4.39
CA VAL A 343 -5.16 -17.45 2.92
C VAL A 343 -5.09 -15.96 2.57
N PHE A 344 -4.12 -15.57 1.74
CA PHE A 344 -3.93 -14.18 1.30
C PHE A 344 -5.11 -13.67 0.48
N GLU A 345 -5.53 -14.44 -0.51
CA GLU A 345 -6.63 -14.11 -1.39
C GLU A 345 -7.16 -15.40 -2.01
N HIS A 346 -8.47 -15.49 -2.20
CA HIS A 346 -9.11 -16.57 -2.93
C HIS A 346 -9.54 -16.05 -4.29
N LEU A 347 -9.23 -16.77 -5.37
CA LEU A 347 -9.44 -16.36 -6.75
C LEU A 347 -10.21 -17.42 -7.52
N SER A 348 -11.18 -17.02 -8.35
CA SER A 348 -11.80 -17.94 -9.31
C SER A 348 -10.85 -18.22 -10.47
N ASP A 349 -11.09 -19.31 -11.19
CA ASP A 349 -10.34 -19.70 -12.38
C ASP A 349 -10.25 -18.56 -13.40
N GLU A 350 -11.38 -17.88 -13.66
CA GLU A 350 -11.42 -16.75 -14.59
C GLU A 350 -10.56 -15.58 -14.12
N GLU A 351 -10.54 -15.32 -12.81
CA GLU A 351 -9.73 -14.25 -12.24
C GLU A 351 -8.24 -14.60 -12.32
N VAL A 352 -7.85 -15.85 -12.11
CA VAL A 352 -6.46 -16.31 -12.30
C VAL A 352 -6.04 -16.13 -13.76
N CYS A 353 -6.83 -16.66 -14.71
CA CYS A 353 -6.58 -16.54 -16.14
C CYS A 353 -6.42 -15.08 -16.57
N ARG A 354 -7.38 -14.23 -16.18
CA ARG A 354 -7.40 -12.81 -16.51
C ARG A 354 -6.24 -12.03 -15.87
N ARG A 355 -5.93 -12.30 -14.60
CA ARG A 355 -4.91 -11.57 -13.82
C ARG A 355 -3.50 -11.84 -14.33
N PHE A 356 -3.24 -13.06 -14.76
CA PHE A 356 -1.89 -13.50 -15.14
C PHE A 356 -1.72 -13.75 -16.64
N GLY A 357 -2.76 -13.54 -17.46
CA GLY A 357 -2.70 -13.74 -18.91
C GLY A 357 -2.50 -15.21 -19.27
N ILE A 358 -3.25 -16.09 -18.62
CA ILE A 358 -3.28 -17.53 -18.89
C ILE A 358 -4.55 -17.83 -19.69
N ASP A 359 -4.42 -18.50 -20.83
CA ASP A 359 -5.56 -18.75 -21.72
C ASP A 359 -6.64 -19.63 -21.09
N SER A 360 -6.23 -20.69 -20.39
CA SER A 360 -7.13 -21.59 -19.67
C SER A 360 -6.36 -22.42 -18.63
N LEU A 361 -7.08 -22.87 -17.59
CA LEU A 361 -6.57 -23.78 -16.57
C LEU A 361 -7.38 -25.07 -16.59
N GLN A 362 -6.68 -26.20 -16.51
CA GLN A 362 -7.30 -27.50 -16.29
C GLN A 362 -7.53 -27.73 -14.80
N PRO A 363 -8.57 -28.49 -14.39
CA PRO A 363 -8.84 -28.78 -13.00
C PRO A 363 -7.63 -29.38 -12.28
N GLY A 364 -7.32 -28.85 -11.09
CA GLY A 364 -6.22 -29.33 -10.25
C GLY A 364 -4.81 -28.92 -10.68
N GLN A 365 -4.65 -28.17 -11.78
CA GLN A 365 -3.36 -27.56 -12.12
C GLN A 365 -3.00 -26.48 -11.11
N TRP A 366 -1.73 -26.38 -10.76
CA TRP A 366 -1.22 -25.31 -9.92
C TRP A 366 -0.68 -24.18 -10.79
N VAL A 367 -0.48 -22.99 -10.23
CA VAL A 367 0.20 -21.89 -10.93
C VAL A 367 1.26 -21.28 -10.03
N ALA A 368 2.50 -21.24 -10.51
CA ALA A 368 3.57 -20.46 -9.92
C ALA A 368 3.79 -19.21 -10.75
N VAL A 369 3.78 -18.04 -10.14
CA VAL A 369 3.99 -16.77 -10.83
C VAL A 369 5.25 -16.12 -10.30
N ALA A 370 6.26 -16.00 -11.15
CA ALA A 370 7.42 -15.16 -10.85
C ALA A 370 7.02 -13.69 -11.01
N LYS A 371 7.10 -12.95 -9.90
CA LYS A 371 6.67 -11.55 -9.82
C LYS A 371 7.87 -10.64 -9.70
N SER A 372 7.71 -9.43 -10.23
CA SER A 372 8.62 -8.32 -10.00
C SER A 372 7.87 -7.02 -9.80
N THR A 373 8.41 -6.13 -8.99
CA THR A 373 7.94 -4.74 -8.88
C THR A 373 9.04 -3.74 -9.15
N ARG A 374 8.68 -2.53 -9.63
CA ARG A 374 9.59 -1.39 -9.79
C ARG A 374 8.91 -0.05 -9.51
N GLU A 375 9.67 0.93 -9.01
CA GLU A 375 9.24 2.34 -8.86
C GLU A 375 9.85 3.28 -9.92
N SER A 376 10.73 2.76 -10.78
CA SER A 376 11.39 3.51 -11.85
C SER A 376 11.37 2.67 -13.13
N LEU A 377 11.31 3.31 -14.30
CA LEU A 377 11.44 2.62 -15.59
C LEU A 377 12.87 2.17 -15.88
N SER A 378 13.84 2.71 -15.15
CA SER A 378 15.23 2.28 -15.26
C SER A 378 15.46 0.95 -14.55
N LEU A 379 16.55 0.26 -14.92
CA LEU A 379 17.11 -0.87 -14.17
C LEU A 379 17.72 -0.38 -12.83
N ASP A 380 16.89 0.19 -11.97
CA ASP A 380 17.26 0.58 -10.62
C ASP A 380 17.17 -0.62 -9.68
N ILE A 381 18.30 -0.87 -9.04
CA ILE A 381 18.51 -2.03 -8.19
C ILE A 381 17.88 -1.84 -6.80
N ASP A 382 17.70 -0.60 -6.33
CA ASP A 382 17.24 -0.31 -4.96
C ASP A 382 15.72 -0.14 -4.85
N ARG A 383 15.04 0.05 -5.98
CA ARG A 383 13.61 0.31 -6.05
C ARG A 383 12.85 -0.74 -6.85
N SER A 384 13.37 -1.97 -6.82
CA SER A 384 12.73 -3.13 -7.41
C SER A 384 12.78 -4.33 -6.46
N HIS A 385 11.86 -5.28 -6.64
CA HIS A 385 11.79 -6.49 -5.80
C HIS A 385 11.20 -7.65 -6.59
N GLY A 386 11.77 -8.85 -6.43
CA GLY A 386 11.27 -10.10 -7.02
C GLY A 386 10.68 -11.02 -5.94
N TYR A 387 9.63 -11.75 -6.27
CA TYR A 387 8.96 -12.66 -5.34
C TYR A 387 8.11 -13.71 -6.08
N PHE A 388 7.52 -14.66 -5.36
CA PHE A 388 6.57 -15.62 -5.89
C PHE A 388 5.14 -15.27 -5.50
N GLU A 389 4.20 -15.49 -6.41
CA GLU A 389 2.79 -15.71 -6.12
C GLU A 389 2.48 -17.18 -6.48
N ILE A 390 2.14 -18.01 -5.49
CA ILE A 390 1.78 -19.42 -5.72
C ILE A 390 0.27 -19.58 -5.57
N LEU A 391 -0.39 -20.16 -6.57
CA LEU A 391 -1.81 -20.46 -6.57
C LEU A 391 -2.03 -21.95 -6.39
N VAL A 392 -2.72 -22.30 -5.32
CA VAL A 392 -3.02 -23.67 -4.91
C VAL A 392 -4.50 -23.95 -5.16
N PRO A 393 -4.86 -24.99 -5.93
CA PRO A 393 -6.26 -25.37 -6.13
C PRO A 393 -6.97 -25.63 -4.80
N ASN A 394 -8.10 -24.97 -4.58
CA ASN A 394 -8.95 -25.20 -3.42
C ASN A 394 -10.08 -26.16 -3.80
N LYS A 395 -9.95 -27.43 -3.38
CA LYS A 395 -10.92 -28.49 -3.71
C LYS A 395 -12.26 -28.31 -2.99
N ASP A 396 -12.29 -27.60 -1.86
CA ASP A 396 -13.48 -27.44 -1.02
C ASP A 396 -14.36 -26.26 -1.46
N GLU A 397 -13.74 -25.13 -1.80
CA GLU A 397 -14.44 -23.90 -2.20
C GLU A 397 -14.47 -23.68 -3.73
N GLY A 398 -13.71 -24.48 -4.49
CA GLY A 398 -13.42 -24.23 -5.91
C GLY A 398 -12.35 -23.15 -6.08
N GLY A 399 -11.83 -22.92 -7.29
CA GLY A 399 -10.84 -21.86 -7.52
C GLY A 399 -9.47 -22.11 -6.85
N TYR A 400 -8.82 -21.01 -6.44
CA TYR A 400 -7.41 -21.00 -6.03
C TYR A 400 -7.15 -20.13 -4.80
N ASP A 401 -6.40 -20.68 -3.86
CA ASP A 401 -5.81 -19.93 -2.75
C ASP A 401 -4.43 -19.39 -3.17
N LEU A 402 -4.27 -18.08 -3.06
CA LEU A 402 -3.03 -17.38 -3.40
C LEU A 402 -2.10 -17.27 -2.18
N TYR A 403 -0.81 -17.52 -2.37
CA TYR A 403 0.23 -17.35 -1.36
C TYR A 403 1.43 -16.56 -1.92
N PRO A 404 1.54 -15.25 -1.61
CA PRO A 404 2.69 -14.45 -2.00
C PRO A 404 3.85 -14.61 -1.01
N LEU A 405 4.99 -15.11 -1.49
CA LEU A 405 6.18 -15.39 -0.69
C LEU A 405 7.39 -14.66 -1.27
N GLY A 406 8.20 -14.05 -0.42
CA GLY A 406 9.38 -13.30 -0.86
C GLY A 406 10.59 -13.53 0.01
N LYS A 407 11.76 -13.42 -0.61
CA LYS A 407 13.05 -13.50 0.08
C LYS A 407 13.57 -12.10 0.38
N PHE A 408 13.90 -11.84 1.65
CA PHE A 408 14.36 -10.55 2.14
C PHE A 408 15.66 -10.69 2.93
N ALA A 409 16.42 -9.60 3.02
CA ALA A 409 17.47 -9.52 4.02
C ALA A 409 16.86 -9.42 5.42
N ARG A 410 17.47 -10.07 6.40
CA ARG A 410 17.00 -10.05 7.79
C ARG A 410 17.00 -8.63 8.36
N GLU A 411 18.04 -7.87 8.04
CA GLU A 411 18.16 -6.46 8.40
C GLU A 411 18.42 -5.62 7.15
N PHE A 412 17.61 -4.57 6.98
CA PHE A 412 17.81 -3.59 5.93
C PHE A 412 18.68 -2.43 6.42
N PRO A 413 19.51 -1.85 5.53
CA PRO A 413 20.37 -0.72 5.86
C PRO A 413 19.54 0.53 6.23
N LYS A 414 19.93 1.20 7.32
CA LYS A 414 19.21 2.34 7.93
C LYS A 414 19.63 3.68 7.36
N ASN A 415 20.84 3.78 6.81
CA ASN A 415 21.39 5.02 6.26
C ASN A 415 22.06 4.80 4.89
N ILE A 416 22.47 5.89 4.23
CA ILE A 416 23.02 5.87 2.86
C ILE A 416 24.35 5.10 2.79
N ILE A 417 25.20 5.20 3.81
CA ILE A 417 26.49 4.51 3.86
C ILE A 417 26.26 3.00 3.97
N GLU A 418 25.39 2.58 4.89
CA GLU A 418 24.98 1.18 5.03
C GLU A 418 24.36 0.66 3.73
N LYS A 419 23.48 1.43 3.07
CA LYS A 419 22.89 1.05 1.77
C LYS A 419 23.96 0.79 0.72
N PHE A 420 24.93 1.70 0.65
CA PHE A 420 26.02 1.59 -0.31
C PHE A 420 26.90 0.36 -0.06
N LEU A 421 27.26 0.08 1.20
CA LEU A 421 28.04 -1.11 1.56
C LEU A 421 27.22 -2.41 1.38
N PHE A 422 25.91 -2.36 1.64
CA PHE A 422 24.99 -3.48 1.56
C PHE A 422 24.94 -4.12 0.17
N VAL A 423 25.09 -3.33 -0.90
CA VAL A 423 25.12 -3.83 -2.30
C VAL A 423 26.21 -4.88 -2.54
N THR A 424 27.28 -4.87 -1.74
CA THR A 424 28.38 -5.85 -1.86
C THR A 424 28.45 -6.81 -0.69
N ASN A 425 27.60 -6.64 0.33
CA ASN A 425 27.63 -7.48 1.52
C ASN A 425 26.84 -8.79 1.29
N THR A 426 27.16 -9.80 2.10
CA THR A 426 26.31 -10.99 2.28
C THR A 426 25.78 -10.96 3.69
N VAL A 427 24.47 -11.07 3.85
CA VAL A 427 23.79 -11.02 5.15
C VAL A 427 22.87 -12.22 5.31
N GLU A 428 22.39 -12.48 6.53
CA GLU A 428 21.33 -13.45 6.74
C GLU A 428 20.04 -13.01 6.01
N SER A 429 19.32 -13.99 5.49
CA SER A 429 18.05 -13.80 4.80
C SER A 429 16.92 -14.43 5.59
N ARG A 430 15.70 -14.04 5.23
CA ARG A 430 14.47 -14.69 5.64
C ARG A 430 13.53 -14.77 4.45
N ILE A 431 12.53 -15.64 4.57
CA ILE A 431 11.38 -15.65 3.67
C ILE A 431 10.20 -15.09 4.45
N GLU A 432 9.44 -14.20 3.83
CA GLU A 432 8.32 -13.50 4.43
C GLU A 432 7.01 -13.94 3.78
N TYR A 433 5.96 -14.02 4.60
CA TYR A 433 4.59 -14.27 4.17
C TYR A 433 3.59 -13.38 4.93
N PRO A 434 2.71 -12.62 4.25
CA PRO A 434 2.77 -12.35 2.82
C PRO A 434 4.01 -11.50 2.48
N ASP A 435 4.48 -11.60 1.24
CA ASP A 435 5.34 -10.54 0.68
C ASP A 435 4.61 -9.18 0.77
N GLU A 436 5.36 -8.11 1.02
CA GLU A 436 4.83 -6.75 1.17
C GLU A 436 4.43 -6.09 -0.16
N ASN A 437 5.04 -6.51 -1.27
CA ASN A 437 4.89 -5.89 -2.58
C ASN A 437 3.52 -6.05 -3.22
N PRO A 438 2.77 -7.16 -3.08
CA PRO A 438 1.36 -7.24 -3.47
C PRO A 438 0.51 -6.04 -3.03
N PHE A 439 0.84 -5.41 -1.91
CA PHE A 439 0.13 -4.25 -1.38
C PHE A 439 0.63 -2.90 -1.91
N TYR A 440 1.77 -2.86 -2.58
CA TYR A 440 2.37 -1.63 -3.12
C TYR A 440 1.73 -1.26 -4.47
N SER A 441 0.58 -0.60 -4.38
CA SER A 441 -0.13 -0.01 -5.52
C SER A 441 0.62 1.11 -6.24
N HIS A 442 1.66 1.68 -5.63
CA HIS A 442 2.49 2.72 -6.24
C HIS A 442 3.61 2.16 -7.12
N ARG A 443 3.77 0.83 -7.17
CA ARG A 443 4.74 0.14 -7.99
C ARG A 443 4.08 -0.42 -9.25
N GLN A 444 4.85 -0.51 -10.33
CA GLN A 444 4.48 -1.31 -11.48
C GLN A 444 4.84 -2.77 -11.23
N HIS A 445 3.95 -3.69 -11.57
CA HIS A 445 4.10 -5.12 -11.35
C HIS A 445 4.31 -5.83 -12.69
N ALA A 446 5.21 -6.80 -12.72
CA ALA A 446 5.40 -7.73 -13.83
C ALA A 446 5.15 -9.15 -13.31
N SER A 447 4.47 -9.97 -14.11
CA SER A 447 4.03 -11.32 -13.72
C SER A 447 4.30 -12.29 -14.86
N ALA A 448 5.15 -13.30 -14.63
CA ALA A 448 5.39 -14.41 -15.55
C ALA A 448 4.80 -15.70 -14.95
N PRO A 449 3.67 -16.20 -15.50
CA PRO A 449 3.02 -17.40 -14.97
C PRO A 449 3.64 -18.70 -15.51
N PHE A 450 3.62 -19.73 -14.67
CA PHE A 450 3.98 -21.10 -14.99
C PHE A 450 2.86 -22.02 -14.50
N VAL A 451 2.16 -22.66 -15.43
CA VAL A 451 1.13 -23.66 -15.12
C VAL A 451 1.83 -24.99 -14.81
N LEU A 452 1.52 -25.57 -13.65
CA LEU A 452 2.20 -26.72 -13.08
C LEU A 452 1.23 -27.89 -12.90
N SER A 453 1.76 -29.12 -12.98
CA SER A 453 1.03 -30.30 -12.50
C SER A 453 0.91 -30.26 -10.96
N GLU A 454 -0.02 -31.03 -10.39
CA GLU A 454 -0.13 -31.17 -8.92
C GLU A 454 1.18 -31.66 -8.30
N ALA A 455 1.87 -32.61 -8.96
CA ALA A 455 3.15 -33.13 -8.51
C ALA A 455 4.25 -32.04 -8.49
N ASP A 456 4.33 -31.23 -9.56
CA ASP A 456 5.30 -30.12 -9.63
C ASP A 456 4.97 -29.01 -8.62
N GLY A 457 3.68 -28.73 -8.40
CA GLY A 457 3.21 -27.78 -7.39
C GLY A 457 3.59 -28.20 -5.96
N ILE A 458 3.36 -29.47 -5.62
CA ILE A 458 3.78 -30.05 -4.33
C ILE A 458 5.31 -30.01 -4.19
N ALA A 459 6.05 -30.38 -5.24
CA ALA A 459 7.51 -30.34 -5.22
C ALA A 459 8.03 -28.91 -4.97
N LEU A 460 7.43 -27.90 -5.60
CA LEU A 460 7.77 -26.49 -5.35
C LEU A 460 7.49 -26.08 -3.91
N MET A 461 6.34 -26.47 -3.34
CA MET A 461 6.02 -26.17 -1.94
C MET A 461 6.95 -26.87 -0.96
N GLU A 462 7.46 -28.06 -1.27
CA GLU A 462 8.48 -28.73 -0.48
C GLU A 462 9.85 -28.03 -0.56
N MET A 463 10.23 -27.50 -1.72
CA MET A 463 11.43 -26.66 -1.82
C MET A 463 11.31 -25.40 -0.95
N ILE A 464 10.15 -24.74 -0.99
CA ILE A 464 9.85 -23.56 -0.16
C ILE A 464 9.86 -23.92 1.34
N ARG A 465 9.28 -25.07 1.73
CA ARG A 465 9.30 -25.55 3.12
C ARG A 465 10.72 -25.69 3.65
N LYS A 466 11.61 -26.31 2.86
CA LYS A 466 13.02 -26.49 3.20
C LYS A 466 13.73 -25.15 3.37
N ASP A 467 13.46 -24.20 2.48
CA ASP A 467 14.03 -22.85 2.59
C ASP A 467 13.53 -22.11 3.84
N LEU A 468 12.24 -22.24 4.17
CA LEU A 468 11.65 -21.66 5.38
C LEU A 468 12.29 -22.23 6.65
N LYS A 469 12.50 -23.54 6.69
CA LYS A 469 13.19 -24.21 7.80
C LYS A 469 14.64 -23.73 7.92
N ALA A 470 15.38 -23.72 6.81
CA ALA A 470 16.75 -23.19 6.77
C ALA A 470 16.81 -21.72 7.19
N ALA A 471 15.84 -20.88 6.78
CA ALA A 471 15.79 -19.48 7.16
C ALA A 471 15.57 -19.30 8.67
N ARG A 472 14.71 -20.11 9.31
CA ARG A 472 14.51 -20.10 10.76
C ARG A 472 15.77 -20.45 11.54
N GLU A 473 16.62 -21.29 10.96
CA GLU A 473 17.91 -21.70 11.52
C GLU A 473 19.05 -20.73 11.20
N GLY A 474 18.80 -19.66 10.42
CA GLY A 474 19.83 -18.70 9.99
C GLY A 474 20.72 -19.21 8.85
N ASN A 475 20.32 -20.28 8.17
CA ASN A 475 21.09 -20.96 7.13
C ASN A 475 20.80 -20.47 5.70
N VAL A 476 20.07 -19.37 5.53
CA VAL A 476 19.83 -18.75 4.21
C VAL A 476 20.47 -17.36 4.18
N VAL A 477 21.17 -17.06 3.09
CA VAL A 477 21.82 -15.75 2.91
C VAL A 477 21.12 -14.88 1.88
N PHE A 478 21.30 -13.56 1.99
CA PHE A 478 20.90 -12.58 1.01
C PHE A 478 22.14 -11.92 0.44
N GLN A 479 22.26 -11.99 -0.89
CA GLN A 479 23.36 -11.41 -1.65
C GLN A 479 22.78 -10.50 -2.71
N PHE A 480 22.95 -9.20 -2.55
CA PHE A 480 22.24 -8.21 -3.37
C PHE A 480 22.35 -8.45 -4.88
N ALA A 481 23.52 -8.84 -5.39
CA ALA A 481 23.67 -9.11 -6.82
C ALA A 481 23.38 -10.58 -7.20
N TRP A 482 23.50 -11.54 -6.29
CA TRP A 482 23.38 -12.98 -6.62
C TRP A 482 22.18 -13.62 -5.94
N GLU A 483 22.34 -14.25 -4.77
CA GLU A 483 21.27 -14.92 -4.01
C GLU A 483 20.26 -13.93 -3.37
N ASN A 484 19.60 -13.09 -4.17
CA ASN A 484 18.64 -12.07 -3.76
C ASN A 484 17.17 -12.50 -3.97
N CYS A 485 16.27 -11.52 -3.88
CA CYS A 485 14.83 -11.69 -4.03
C CYS A 485 14.37 -12.14 -5.44
N ALA A 486 15.10 -11.81 -6.51
CA ALA A 486 14.80 -12.26 -7.87
C ALA A 486 15.45 -13.60 -8.23
N TRP A 487 16.61 -13.89 -7.65
CA TRP A 487 17.26 -15.20 -7.79
C TRP A 487 16.41 -16.32 -7.22
N TRP A 488 15.78 -16.09 -6.07
CA TRP A 488 15.03 -17.14 -5.37
C TRP A 488 13.90 -17.71 -6.23
N PRO A 489 13.03 -16.90 -6.88
CA PRO A 489 12.08 -17.42 -7.85
C PRO A 489 12.69 -18.11 -9.06
N GLN A 490 13.72 -17.50 -9.68
CA GLN A 490 14.38 -18.08 -10.85
C GLN A 490 14.94 -19.47 -10.55
N GLU A 491 15.71 -19.61 -9.47
CA GLU A 491 16.40 -20.85 -9.14
C GLU A 491 15.40 -21.97 -8.85
N ARG A 492 14.29 -21.68 -8.16
CA ARG A 492 13.26 -22.68 -7.84
C ARG A 492 12.55 -23.16 -9.11
N LEU A 493 12.19 -22.26 -10.02
CA LEU A 493 11.61 -22.63 -11.31
C LEU A 493 12.59 -23.42 -12.19
N GLU A 494 13.86 -23.02 -12.23
CA GLU A 494 14.89 -23.72 -13.01
C GLU A 494 15.16 -25.13 -12.47
N ASN A 495 15.16 -25.32 -11.15
CA ASN A 495 15.35 -26.62 -10.52
C ASN A 495 14.14 -27.54 -10.72
N LEU A 496 12.92 -26.96 -10.75
CA LEU A 496 11.67 -27.71 -10.95
C LEU A 496 11.47 -28.10 -12.42
N LEU A 497 11.58 -27.14 -13.34
CA LEU A 497 11.22 -27.31 -14.75
C LEU A 497 12.42 -27.66 -15.64
N GLY A 498 13.64 -27.56 -15.10
CA GLY A 498 14.90 -27.82 -15.78
C GLY A 498 15.48 -26.60 -16.50
N LYS A 499 16.82 -26.47 -16.47
CA LYS A 499 17.59 -25.58 -17.35
C LYS A 499 17.87 -26.33 -18.66
N LYS A 500 17.32 -25.90 -19.80
CA LYS A 500 17.81 -26.40 -21.10
C LYS A 500 18.94 -25.52 -21.62
N GLU A 501 19.84 -26.13 -22.39
CA GLU A 501 21.07 -25.51 -22.92
C GLU A 501 20.83 -24.33 -23.88
N LYS A 502 19.62 -24.21 -24.45
CA LYS A 502 19.22 -23.09 -25.32
C LYS A 502 18.05 -22.33 -24.69
N GLU A 503 18.17 -21.01 -24.56
CA GLU A 503 17.15 -20.13 -23.95
C GLU A 503 15.77 -20.25 -24.64
N ALA A 504 15.74 -20.47 -25.96
CA ALA A 504 14.49 -20.61 -26.72
C ALA A 504 13.70 -21.91 -26.42
N GLU A 505 14.31 -22.89 -25.76
CA GLU A 505 13.70 -24.19 -25.43
C GLU A 505 13.54 -24.41 -23.91
N ALA A 506 13.99 -23.46 -23.09
CA ALA A 506 13.94 -23.57 -21.63
C ALA A 506 12.51 -23.38 -21.13
N LYS A 507 11.98 -24.36 -20.39
CA LYS A 507 10.66 -24.27 -19.74
C LYS A 507 10.63 -23.17 -18.67
N ALA A 508 11.77 -22.89 -18.03
CA ALA A 508 12.00 -21.71 -17.22
C ALA A 508 13.01 -20.81 -17.93
N PRO A 509 12.57 -19.82 -18.73
CA PRO A 509 13.48 -18.88 -19.36
C PRO A 509 14.19 -18.05 -18.30
N ASN A 510 15.28 -17.40 -18.69
CA ASN A 510 15.91 -16.42 -17.84
C ASN A 510 14.94 -15.23 -17.61
N LEU A 511 14.59 -14.94 -16.37
CA LEU A 511 13.65 -13.85 -16.06
C LEU A 511 14.37 -12.57 -15.59
N PHE A 512 15.51 -12.73 -14.91
CA PHE A 512 16.10 -11.64 -14.12
C PHE A 512 17.60 -11.43 -14.34
N VAL A 513 18.32 -12.35 -14.99
CA VAL A 513 19.78 -12.26 -15.07
C VAL A 513 20.20 -11.21 -16.10
N SER A 514 21.00 -10.23 -15.67
CA SER A 514 21.63 -9.20 -16.51
C SER A 514 23.06 -8.91 -16.06
N PRO A 515 23.97 -8.52 -16.96
CA PRO A 515 25.27 -7.95 -16.59
C PRO A 515 25.14 -6.77 -15.61
N LEU A 516 25.96 -6.73 -14.55
CA LEU A 516 25.93 -5.62 -13.57
C LEU A 516 26.09 -4.25 -14.24
N LEU A 517 26.91 -4.17 -15.29
CA LEU A 517 27.18 -2.92 -15.99
C LEU A 517 25.99 -2.39 -16.80
N GLU A 518 24.90 -3.13 -16.92
CA GLU A 518 23.64 -2.62 -17.48
C GLU A 518 22.78 -1.89 -16.44
N SER A 519 22.97 -2.19 -15.14
CA SER A 519 22.17 -1.61 -14.04
C SER A 519 22.32 -0.10 -13.92
N ARG A 520 21.22 0.64 -13.71
CA ARG A 520 21.21 2.12 -13.63
C ARG A 520 20.81 2.57 -12.22
N PRO A 521 21.65 2.35 -11.19
CA PRO A 521 21.31 2.74 -9.83
C PRO A 521 21.15 4.25 -9.70
N GLU A 522 20.16 4.67 -8.91
CA GLU A 522 19.95 6.09 -8.59
C GLU A 522 20.89 6.59 -7.47
N VAL A 523 21.43 5.67 -6.65
CA VAL A 523 22.34 5.99 -5.55
C VAL A 523 23.69 6.49 -6.07
N GLN A 524 24.02 7.75 -5.75
CA GLN A 524 25.13 8.50 -6.35
C GLN A 524 26.51 7.82 -6.24
N PRO A 525 26.94 7.29 -5.09
CA PRO A 525 28.24 6.61 -5.02
C PRO A 525 28.34 5.40 -5.96
N LEU A 526 27.30 4.58 -6.01
CA LEU A 526 27.28 3.40 -6.88
C LEU A 526 27.16 3.77 -8.35
N LYS A 527 26.33 4.78 -8.67
CA LYS A 527 26.22 5.35 -10.01
C LYS A 527 27.57 5.85 -10.52
N GLY A 528 28.35 6.53 -9.66
CA GLY A 528 29.69 7.01 -9.96
C GLY A 528 30.66 5.86 -10.26
N ILE A 529 30.69 4.82 -9.42
CA ILE A 529 31.53 3.64 -9.62
C ILE A 529 31.20 2.95 -10.94
N LEU A 530 29.92 2.63 -11.19
CA LEU A 530 29.53 1.97 -12.42
C LEU A 530 29.78 2.84 -13.66
N LYS A 531 29.67 4.17 -13.54
CA LYS A 531 30.02 5.10 -14.64
C LYS A 531 31.52 5.02 -14.97
N ILE A 532 32.39 5.00 -13.95
CA ILE A 532 33.84 4.84 -14.13
C ILE A 532 34.13 3.47 -14.76
N CYS A 533 33.55 2.39 -14.22
CA CYS A 533 33.75 1.06 -14.76
C CYS A 533 33.33 0.95 -16.23
N ARG A 534 32.21 1.58 -16.63
CA ARG A 534 31.76 1.61 -18.04
C ARG A 534 32.65 2.42 -18.97
N ALA A 535 33.33 3.46 -18.44
CA ALA A 535 34.21 4.29 -19.25
C ALA A 535 35.55 3.60 -19.57
N LEU A 536 35.87 2.48 -18.91
CA LEU A 536 37.05 1.70 -19.19
C LEU A 536 36.87 0.81 -20.43
N PRO A 537 37.96 0.46 -21.14
CA PRO A 537 37.93 -0.57 -22.18
C PRO A 537 37.34 -1.88 -21.67
N GLU A 538 36.58 -2.60 -22.51
CA GLU A 538 35.83 -3.82 -22.14
C GLU A 538 36.64 -4.83 -21.32
N LYS A 539 37.90 -5.08 -21.72
CA LYS A 539 38.84 -5.97 -21.02
C LYS A 539 39.13 -5.56 -19.57
N LEU A 540 39.03 -4.28 -19.25
CA LEU A 540 39.30 -3.70 -17.92
C LEU A 540 38.04 -3.48 -17.08
N GLN A 541 36.85 -3.42 -17.69
CA GLN A 541 35.60 -3.14 -16.97
C GLN A 541 35.36 -4.16 -15.87
N MET A 542 35.54 -5.45 -16.20
CA MET A 542 35.35 -6.56 -15.26
C MET A 542 36.36 -6.54 -14.10
N ILE A 543 37.61 -6.15 -14.39
CA ILE A 543 38.64 -6.02 -13.37
C ILE A 543 38.27 -4.89 -12.41
N ALA A 544 37.85 -3.74 -12.94
CA ALA A 544 37.45 -2.58 -12.14
C ALA A 544 36.22 -2.87 -11.27
N VAL A 545 35.21 -3.57 -11.79
CA VAL A 545 34.05 -4.02 -11.01
C VAL A 545 34.48 -4.89 -9.84
N LYS A 546 35.36 -5.87 -10.09
CA LYS A 546 35.84 -6.80 -9.04
C LYS A 546 36.67 -6.08 -7.97
N ILE A 547 37.56 -5.18 -8.36
CA ILE A 547 38.34 -4.34 -7.43
C ILE A 547 37.40 -3.48 -6.59
N SER A 548 36.45 -2.81 -7.23
CA SER A 548 35.46 -1.97 -6.54
C SER A 548 34.65 -2.79 -5.55
N ALA A 549 34.10 -3.93 -5.97
CA ALA A 549 33.36 -4.83 -5.09
C ALA A 549 34.22 -5.36 -3.93
N PHE A 550 35.51 -5.62 -4.15
CA PHE A 550 36.43 -6.04 -3.09
C PHE A 550 36.66 -4.95 -2.04
N ILE A 551 36.97 -3.73 -2.49
CA ILE A 551 37.16 -2.55 -1.62
C ILE A 551 35.89 -2.26 -0.80
N LEU A 552 34.71 -2.43 -1.41
CA LEU A 552 33.42 -2.22 -0.75
C LEU A 552 33.02 -3.34 0.22
N GLY A 553 33.78 -4.44 0.25
CA GLY A 553 33.60 -5.49 1.25
C GLY A 553 32.94 -6.76 0.76
N SER A 554 33.02 -7.11 -0.54
CA SER A 554 32.49 -8.38 -1.07
C SER A 554 33.06 -9.65 -0.42
N TRP A 555 34.17 -9.53 0.32
CA TRP A 555 34.74 -10.63 1.11
C TRP A 555 34.02 -10.86 2.45
N ARG A 556 33.22 -9.90 2.92
CA ARG A 556 32.37 -10.03 4.11
C ARG A 556 31.27 -11.05 3.81
N GLY A 557 30.94 -11.85 4.82
CA GLY A 557 30.13 -13.03 4.63
C GLY A 557 29.54 -13.60 5.90
N VAL A 558 28.72 -14.62 5.72
CA VAL A 558 28.00 -15.33 6.78
C VAL A 558 28.34 -16.82 6.68
N TRP A 559 28.45 -17.48 7.83
CA TRP A 559 28.55 -18.93 7.90
C TRP A 559 27.15 -19.53 7.93
N VAL A 560 26.87 -20.45 7.01
CA VAL A 560 25.61 -21.21 6.95
C VAL A 560 25.89 -22.71 6.94
N VAL A 561 24.89 -23.51 7.29
CA VAL A 561 24.94 -24.96 7.13
C VAL A 561 24.20 -25.35 5.86
N GLU A 562 24.93 -25.89 4.88
CA GLU A 562 24.37 -26.44 3.64
C GLU A 562 24.70 -27.93 3.59
N GLU A 563 23.70 -28.79 3.42
CA GLU A 563 23.87 -30.25 3.35
C GLU A 563 24.70 -30.82 4.53
N GLY A 564 24.48 -30.28 5.73
CA GLY A 564 25.21 -30.67 6.94
C GLY A 564 26.64 -30.14 7.05
N LYS A 565 27.12 -29.34 6.08
CA LYS A 565 28.45 -28.75 6.08
C LYS A 565 28.40 -27.26 6.35
N ARG A 566 29.31 -26.77 7.19
CA ARG A 566 29.46 -25.34 7.46
C ARG A 566 30.20 -24.66 6.31
N VAL A 567 29.52 -23.76 5.59
CA VAL A 567 30.02 -23.06 4.39
C VAL A 567 30.05 -21.56 4.63
N PHE A 568 31.14 -20.90 4.25
CA PHE A 568 31.25 -19.43 4.30
C PHE A 568 30.78 -18.79 3.00
N LYS A 569 29.63 -18.12 3.05
CA LYS A 569 29.03 -17.43 1.91
C LYS A 569 29.44 -15.96 1.92
N SER A 570 29.99 -15.51 0.79
CA SER A 570 30.32 -14.10 0.53
C SER A 570 30.15 -13.81 -0.95
N MET A 571 29.99 -12.53 -1.32
CA MET A 571 29.93 -12.11 -2.73
C MET A 571 31.22 -12.45 -3.48
N LYS A 572 32.36 -12.50 -2.78
CA LYS A 572 33.66 -12.94 -3.32
C LYS A 572 33.66 -14.44 -3.68
N ASN A 573 32.86 -15.26 -3.01
CA ASN A 573 32.83 -16.71 -3.25
C ASN A 573 31.64 -17.14 -4.13
N SER A 574 30.72 -16.23 -4.46
CA SER A 574 29.57 -16.53 -5.33
C SER A 574 29.93 -16.49 -6.82
N ARG A 575 29.01 -16.97 -7.66
CA ARG A 575 29.19 -16.94 -9.13
C ARG A 575 29.30 -15.52 -9.68
N PHE A 576 28.80 -14.51 -8.96
CA PHE A 576 29.00 -13.10 -9.30
C PHE A 576 30.48 -12.76 -9.54
N LYS A 577 31.42 -13.29 -8.75
CA LYS A 577 32.86 -13.00 -8.97
C LYS A 577 33.36 -13.48 -10.33
N LYS A 578 32.82 -14.58 -10.86
CA LYS A 578 33.21 -15.14 -12.15
C LYS A 578 32.51 -14.41 -13.29
N GLU A 579 31.20 -14.21 -13.16
CA GLU A 579 30.33 -13.79 -14.26
C GLU A 579 30.04 -12.29 -14.29
N CYS A 580 30.18 -11.57 -13.16
CA CYS A 580 29.67 -10.20 -12.92
C CYS A 580 28.23 -9.98 -13.42
N LYS A 581 27.42 -11.03 -13.42
CA LYS A 581 25.99 -11.01 -13.67
C LYS A 581 25.25 -10.86 -12.35
N MET A 582 24.09 -10.23 -12.41
CA MET A 582 23.20 -10.08 -11.28
C MET A 582 21.77 -10.49 -11.61
N TYR A 583 21.01 -10.85 -10.58
CA TYR A 583 19.56 -11.05 -10.69
C TYR A 583 18.86 -9.72 -10.44
N HIS A 584 18.38 -9.07 -11.50
CA HIS A 584 17.76 -7.76 -11.45
C HIS A 584 16.23 -7.89 -11.58
N PRO A 585 15.45 -7.59 -10.53
CA PRO A 585 13.99 -7.74 -10.59
C PRO A 585 13.34 -6.95 -11.73
N ALA A 586 13.71 -5.68 -11.92
CA ALA A 586 13.10 -4.82 -12.96
C ALA A 586 13.29 -5.32 -14.41
N LEU A 587 14.21 -6.27 -14.65
CA LEU A 587 14.46 -6.82 -15.98
C LEU A 587 13.25 -7.63 -16.51
N LEU A 588 12.48 -8.24 -15.62
CA LEU A 588 11.28 -8.98 -16.02
C LEU A 588 10.26 -8.07 -16.74
N HIS A 589 10.14 -6.81 -16.31
CA HIS A 589 9.27 -5.83 -16.99
C HIS A 589 9.70 -5.62 -18.43
N GLU A 590 11.00 -5.39 -18.67
CA GLU A 590 11.54 -5.19 -20.02
C GLU A 590 11.37 -6.45 -20.89
N ARG A 591 11.59 -7.64 -20.31
CA ARG A 591 11.45 -8.92 -21.01
C ARG A 591 10.00 -9.25 -21.39
N ILE A 592 9.03 -8.88 -20.57
CA ILE A 592 7.62 -9.03 -20.95
C ILE A 592 7.25 -8.01 -22.03
N GLN A 593 7.69 -6.75 -21.87
CA GLN A 593 7.35 -5.67 -22.81
C GLN A 593 7.95 -5.87 -24.21
N ASN A 594 9.12 -6.50 -24.31
CA ASN A 594 9.74 -6.82 -25.59
C ASN A 594 9.31 -8.20 -26.15
N GLY A 595 8.42 -8.92 -25.47
CA GLY A 595 7.89 -10.22 -25.89
C GLY A 595 8.85 -11.40 -25.72
N SER A 596 9.99 -11.25 -25.03
CA SER A 596 10.92 -12.36 -24.77
C SER A 596 10.47 -13.30 -23.65
N VAL A 597 9.54 -12.86 -22.80
CA VAL A 597 8.90 -13.65 -21.74
C VAL A 597 7.40 -13.45 -21.79
N ASN A 598 6.63 -14.53 -21.79
CA ASN A 598 5.17 -14.46 -21.66
C ASN A 598 4.80 -13.95 -20.27
N GLY A 599 3.92 -12.95 -20.21
CA GLY A 599 3.46 -12.41 -18.95
C GLY A 599 2.66 -11.13 -19.09
N VAL A 600 2.35 -10.53 -17.94
CA VAL A 600 1.54 -9.31 -17.85
C VAL A 600 2.26 -8.26 -17.02
N VAL A 601 2.25 -7.02 -17.50
CA VAL A 601 2.67 -5.85 -16.74
C VAL A 601 1.44 -5.03 -16.33
N THR A 602 1.30 -4.74 -15.04
CA THR A 602 0.16 -4.00 -14.48
C THR A 602 0.62 -2.87 -13.56
N MET A 603 -0.26 -1.91 -13.28
CA MET A 603 -0.01 -0.81 -12.34
C MET A 603 -1.13 -0.77 -11.29
N GLY A 604 -0.78 -0.64 -10.02
CA GLY A 604 -1.75 -0.58 -8.94
C GLY A 604 -2.35 -1.95 -8.62
N HIS A 605 -3.52 -1.95 -8.01
CA HIS A 605 -4.32 -3.18 -7.83
C HIS A 605 -5.25 -3.47 -9.02
N HIS A 606 -5.10 -2.72 -10.11
CA HIS A 606 -5.84 -2.94 -11.34
C HIS A 606 -5.14 -3.98 -12.18
N PHE A 607 -5.84 -5.08 -12.37
CA PHE A 607 -5.48 -6.08 -13.36
C PHE A 607 -6.13 -5.66 -14.66
N LEU A 608 -5.30 -5.31 -15.64
CA LEU A 608 -5.78 -4.87 -16.95
C LEU A 608 -6.71 -5.94 -17.55
N PRO A 609 -7.78 -5.56 -18.28
CA PRO A 609 -8.30 -6.42 -19.32
C PRO A 609 -7.19 -6.52 -20.38
N GLN A 610 -6.68 -7.72 -20.66
CA GLN A 610 -5.78 -7.87 -21.80
C GLN A 610 -6.54 -7.63 -23.10
N TYR A 611 -5.86 -6.91 -23.98
CA TYR A 611 -6.16 -6.81 -25.40
C TYR A 611 -6.15 -8.19 -26.04
N SER A 612 -7.29 -8.63 -26.54
CA SER A 612 -7.54 -8.95 -27.95
C SER A 612 -9.03 -9.22 -28.13
#